data_AF-A0A2E4S571-F1
#
_entry.id   AF-A0A2E4S571-F1
#
_cell.length_a   1.000
_cell.length_b   1.000
_cell.length_c   1.000
_cell.angle_alpha   90.00
_cell.angle_beta   90.00
_cell.angle_gamma   90.00
#
_symmetry.space_group_name_H-M   'P 1'
#
loop_
_entity.id
_entity.type
_entity.pdbx_description
1 polymer ?
#
loop_
_entity_poly.entity_id
_entity_poly.type
_entity_poly.pdbx_seq_one_letter_code
_entity_poly.pdbx_strand_id
1 'polypeptide(L)'
;DLAFGLAGNDWSEDRVVERYELLYEAGLVTECARDAGLPVPDVKLGEPMASDHRRILATAMERLRGKIRYRPVVFELMPDRFTLSDLQATCEGILGLSLHKQNFRRALDRTGLVAGTGEMKASTGGRPAELYRFLREKVRKSAAIGISAPAQRRDG
;
A
#
# COMPACT_ATOMS: atom_id res chain seq x y z
N ASP A 1 3.73 3.68 -21.65
CA ASP A 1 2.57 2.76 -21.62
C ASP A 1 2.53 1.82 -20.43
N LEU A 2 3.55 0.99 -20.20
CA LEU A 2 3.56 0.01 -19.09
C LEU A 2 3.44 0.64 -17.69
N ALA A 3 4.19 1.71 -17.41
CA ALA A 3 4.19 2.35 -16.10
C ALA A 3 2.81 2.88 -15.66
N PHE A 4 1.96 3.27 -16.62
CA PHE A 4 0.65 3.87 -16.39
C PHE A 4 -0.53 2.95 -16.72
N GLY A 5 -0.29 1.68 -17.07
CA GLY A 5 -1.36 0.76 -17.47
C GLY A 5 -2.11 1.21 -18.73
N LEU A 6 -1.40 1.82 -19.69
CA LEU A 6 -1.97 2.24 -20.98
C LEU A 6 -1.83 1.12 -22.01
N ALA A 7 -2.53 1.26 -23.15
CA ALA A 7 -2.47 0.33 -24.27
C ALA A 7 -2.82 -1.14 -23.90
N GLY A 8 -3.83 -1.32 -23.04
CA GLY A 8 -4.29 -2.64 -22.61
C GLY A 8 -3.44 -3.32 -21.55
N ASN A 9 -2.43 -2.63 -20.98
CA ASN A 9 -1.66 -3.14 -19.86
C ASN A 9 -2.40 -2.90 -18.53
N ASP A 10 -2.27 -3.83 -17.59
CA ASP A 10 -2.80 -3.66 -16.24
C ASP A 10 -1.99 -2.60 -15.47
N TRP A 11 -2.68 -1.83 -14.63
CA TRP A 11 -2.02 -0.93 -13.68
C TRP A 11 -1.21 -1.73 -12.66
N SER A 12 0.07 -1.38 -12.51
CA SER A 12 0.96 -1.98 -11.54
C SER A 12 1.33 -0.99 -10.45
N GLU A 13 0.88 -1.28 -9.23
CA GLU A 13 1.19 -0.47 -8.04
C GLU A 13 2.69 -0.39 -7.75
N ASP A 14 3.46 -1.36 -8.22
CA ASP A 14 4.88 -1.48 -7.91
C ASP A 14 5.72 -0.56 -8.81
N ARG A 15 5.18 -0.05 -9.93
CA ARG A 15 5.87 0.85 -10.90
C ARG A 15 6.01 2.30 -10.43
N VAL A 16 6.23 2.53 -9.14
CA VAL A 16 6.19 3.88 -8.54
C VAL A 16 7.35 4.74 -9.03
N VAL A 17 8.58 4.21 -9.00
CA VAL A 17 9.77 4.95 -9.45
C VAL A 17 9.70 5.23 -10.94
N GLU A 18 9.39 4.21 -11.76
CA GLU A 18 9.27 4.39 -13.20
C GLU A 18 8.24 5.47 -13.58
N ARG A 19 7.08 5.51 -12.91
CA ARG A 19 6.10 6.58 -13.10
C ARG A 19 6.64 7.95 -12.70
N TYR A 20 7.35 8.05 -11.59
CA TYR A 20 7.96 9.30 -11.15
C TYR A 20 9.00 9.81 -12.18
N GLU A 21 9.90 8.95 -12.63
CA GLU A 21 10.92 9.33 -13.63
C GLU A 21 10.27 9.80 -14.94
N LEU A 22 9.23 9.11 -15.43
CA LEU A 22 8.51 9.54 -16.62
C LEU A 22 7.83 10.91 -16.47
N LEU A 23 7.21 11.19 -15.31
CA LEU A 23 6.63 12.50 -15.04
C LEU A 23 7.70 13.59 -14.91
N TYR A 24 8.87 13.23 -14.37
CA TYR A 24 10.01 14.11 -14.26
C TYR A 24 10.58 14.47 -15.64
N GLU A 25 10.85 13.47 -16.48
CA GLU A 25 11.38 13.64 -17.84
C GLU A 25 10.39 14.37 -18.76
N ALA A 26 9.08 14.17 -18.56
CA ALA A 26 8.03 14.89 -19.28
C ALA A 26 7.86 16.35 -18.82
N GLY A 27 8.60 16.80 -17.78
CA GLY A 27 8.49 18.15 -17.25
C GLY A 27 7.16 18.42 -16.52
N LEU A 28 6.49 17.38 -16.01
CA LEU A 28 5.17 17.49 -15.39
C LEU A 28 5.22 17.61 -13.86
N VAL A 29 6.40 17.42 -13.25
CA VAL A 29 6.60 17.60 -11.80
C VAL A 29 7.33 18.90 -11.51
N THR A 30 6.91 19.60 -10.45
CA THR A 30 7.51 20.88 -10.02
C THR A 30 9.02 20.77 -9.78
N GLU A 31 9.51 19.62 -9.32
CA GLU A 31 10.94 19.39 -9.08
C GLU A 31 11.76 19.50 -10.37
N CYS A 32 11.27 19.00 -11.51
CA CYS A 32 11.98 19.10 -12.78
C CYS A 32 12.13 20.57 -13.21
N ALA A 33 11.06 21.35 -13.08
CA ALA A 33 11.12 22.79 -13.38
C ALA A 33 12.11 23.53 -12.48
N ARG A 34 12.11 23.23 -11.17
CA ARG A 34 13.08 23.79 -10.22
C ARG A 34 14.52 23.42 -10.59
N ASP A 35 14.77 22.16 -10.91
CA ASP A 35 16.13 21.64 -11.13
C ASP A 35 16.70 22.12 -12.50
N ALA A 36 15.84 22.37 -13.48
CA ALA A 36 16.20 22.88 -14.81
C ALA A 36 16.07 24.42 -14.97
N GLY A 37 15.58 25.14 -13.94
CA GLY A 37 15.34 26.59 -14.02
C GLY A 37 14.20 26.98 -14.98
N LEU A 38 13.20 26.13 -15.14
CA LEU A 38 12.05 26.31 -16.03
C LEU A 38 10.81 26.83 -15.26
N PRO A 39 9.80 27.36 -15.97
CA PRO A 39 8.52 27.69 -15.36
C PRO A 39 7.88 26.48 -14.69
N VAL A 40 7.20 26.71 -13.55
CA VAL A 40 6.45 25.66 -12.85
C VAL A 40 5.32 25.16 -13.77
N PRO A 41 5.13 23.84 -13.92
CA PRO A 41 4.04 23.30 -14.75
C PRO A 41 2.68 23.67 -14.17
N ASP A 42 1.70 23.95 -15.04
CA ASP A 42 0.33 24.26 -14.63
C ASP A 42 -0.37 23.06 -13.96
N VAL A 43 0.11 21.84 -14.21
CA VAL A 43 -0.44 20.62 -13.62
C VAL A 43 0.09 20.40 -12.21
N LYS A 44 -0.82 20.26 -11.23
CA LYS A 44 -0.47 19.93 -9.85
C LYS A 44 -0.58 18.43 -9.59
N LEU A 45 0.55 17.73 -9.57
CA LEU A 45 0.65 16.28 -9.31
C LEU A 45 1.03 15.93 -7.86
N GLY A 46 0.53 16.73 -6.89
CA GLY A 46 0.83 16.61 -5.47
C GLY A 46 1.73 17.72 -4.94
N GLU A 47 2.02 17.69 -3.63
CA GLU A 47 2.83 18.71 -2.96
C GLU A 47 4.32 18.56 -3.33
N PRO A 48 4.98 19.61 -3.85
CA PRO A 48 6.40 19.56 -4.18
C PRO A 48 7.25 19.19 -2.96
N MET A 49 8.29 18.39 -3.19
CA MET A 49 9.20 17.96 -2.14
C MET A 49 10.59 18.59 -2.34
N ALA A 50 11.31 18.81 -1.24
CA ALA A 50 12.67 19.33 -1.28
C ALA A 50 13.62 18.33 -1.96
N SER A 51 14.58 18.84 -2.75
CA SER A 51 15.62 18.03 -3.41
C SER A 51 15.04 16.79 -4.13
N ASP A 52 15.66 15.62 -3.94
CA ASP A 52 15.27 14.33 -4.51
C ASP A 52 14.28 13.54 -3.62
N HIS A 53 13.70 14.17 -2.58
CA HIS A 53 12.86 13.45 -1.60
C HIS A 53 11.66 12.73 -2.23
N ARG A 54 11.11 13.24 -3.34
CA ARG A 54 10.02 12.57 -4.07
C ARG A 54 10.49 11.27 -4.72
N ARG A 55 11.71 11.23 -5.26
CA ARG A 55 12.35 10.01 -5.79
C ARG A 55 12.63 8.99 -4.69
N ILE A 56 13.14 9.47 -3.55
CA ILE A 56 13.37 8.63 -2.37
C ILE A 56 12.06 8.01 -1.89
N LEU A 57 11.00 8.80 -1.80
CA LEU A 57 9.67 8.33 -1.42
C LEU A 57 9.13 7.30 -2.42
N ALA A 58 9.22 7.57 -3.73
CA ALA A 58 8.81 6.63 -4.77
C ALA A 58 9.54 5.29 -4.64
N THR A 59 10.86 5.33 -4.39
CA THR A 59 11.69 4.14 -4.18
C THR A 59 11.30 3.37 -2.93
N ALA A 60 11.02 4.09 -1.83
CA ALA A 60 10.57 3.49 -0.58
C ALA A 60 9.21 2.79 -0.75
N MET A 61 8.28 3.45 -1.46
CA MET A 61 6.93 2.92 -1.74
C MET A 61 6.97 1.67 -2.62
N GLU A 62 7.73 1.69 -3.71
CA GLU A 62 7.93 0.50 -4.56
C GLU A 62 8.48 -0.69 -3.76
N ARG A 63 9.53 -0.46 -2.96
CA ARG A 63 10.11 -1.50 -2.10
C ARG A 63 9.14 -2.02 -1.05
N LEU A 64 8.34 -1.14 -0.45
CA LEU A 64 7.36 -1.52 0.58
C LEU A 64 6.22 -2.35 -0.02
N ARG A 65 5.66 -1.90 -1.16
CA ARG A 65 4.59 -2.60 -1.89
C ARG A 65 5.04 -3.99 -2.34
N GLY A 66 6.26 -4.11 -2.87
CA GLY A 66 6.86 -5.39 -3.22
C GLY A 66 7.02 -6.34 -2.03
N LYS A 67 7.37 -5.82 -0.84
CA LYS A 67 7.57 -6.65 0.37
C LYS A 67 6.27 -7.12 1.01
N ILE A 68 5.22 -6.28 1.05
CA ILE A 68 3.97 -6.61 1.73
C ILE A 68 3.23 -7.78 1.09
N ARG A 69 3.35 -7.96 -0.24
CA ARG A 69 2.75 -9.11 -0.93
C ARG A 69 3.28 -10.46 -0.42
N TYR A 70 4.52 -10.50 0.05
CA TYR A 70 5.23 -11.76 0.35
C TYR A 70 5.68 -11.90 1.81
N ARG A 71 5.57 -10.84 2.63
CA ARG A 71 5.98 -10.86 4.04
C ARG A 71 4.95 -10.19 4.95
N PRO A 72 4.83 -10.64 6.21
CA PRO A 72 3.94 -10.06 7.22
C PRO A 72 4.43 -8.68 7.74
N VAL A 73 5.08 -7.87 6.92
CA VAL A 73 5.66 -6.56 7.31
C VAL A 73 4.57 -5.57 7.73
N VAL A 74 3.36 -5.68 7.15
CA VAL A 74 2.25 -4.80 7.50
C VAL A 74 1.90 -4.85 8.99
N PHE A 75 2.11 -6.00 9.66
CA PHE A 75 1.85 -6.12 11.10
C PHE A 75 2.83 -5.34 11.97
N GLU A 76 4.03 -5.02 11.48
CA GLU A 76 4.98 -4.15 12.20
C GLU A 76 4.55 -2.67 12.15
N LEU A 77 3.61 -2.31 11.29
CA LEU A 77 3.01 -0.98 11.20
C LEU A 77 1.72 -0.86 12.03
N MET A 78 1.21 -1.97 12.55
CA MET A 78 -0.01 -2.01 13.34
C MET A 78 0.30 -1.87 14.83
N PRO A 79 -0.62 -1.30 15.62
CA PRO A 79 -0.56 -1.42 17.08
C PRO A 79 -0.66 -2.89 17.51
N ASP A 80 -0.31 -3.21 18.77
CA ASP A 80 -0.38 -4.58 19.30
C ASP A 80 -1.78 -5.22 19.22
N ARG A 81 -2.83 -4.37 19.22
CA ARG A 81 -4.23 -4.75 19.07
C ARG A 81 -4.89 -3.91 18.00
N PHE A 82 -5.46 -4.54 16.98
CA PHE A 82 -6.08 -3.88 15.84
C PHE A 82 -7.36 -4.58 15.42
N THR A 83 -8.26 -3.85 14.73
CA THR A 83 -9.38 -4.50 14.05
C THR A 83 -8.95 -4.98 12.66
N LEU A 84 -9.65 -5.97 12.09
CA LEU A 84 -9.38 -6.39 10.71
C LEU A 84 -9.64 -5.27 9.70
N SER A 85 -10.57 -4.35 10.01
CA SER A 85 -10.83 -3.16 9.19
C SER A 85 -9.65 -2.20 9.22
N ASP A 86 -9.05 -1.96 10.39
CA ASP A 86 -7.85 -1.11 10.52
C ASP A 86 -6.70 -1.72 9.69
N LEU A 87 -6.48 -3.03 9.80
CA LEU A 87 -5.45 -3.73 9.02
C LEU A 87 -5.72 -3.66 7.51
N GLN A 88 -6.96 -3.79 7.08
CA GLN A 88 -7.35 -3.64 5.68
C GLN A 88 -7.03 -2.23 5.18
N ALA A 89 -7.46 -1.20 5.92
CA ALA A 89 -7.21 0.20 5.57
C ALA A 89 -5.72 0.51 5.48
N THR A 90 -4.89 -0.03 6.38
CA THR A 90 -3.42 0.09 6.30
C THR A 90 -2.87 -0.59 5.05
N CYS A 91 -3.32 -1.81 4.73
CA CYS A 91 -2.91 -2.48 3.49
C CYS A 91 -3.29 -1.67 2.25
N GLU A 92 -4.53 -1.20 2.17
CA GLU A 92 -5.05 -0.40 1.05
C GLU A 92 -4.29 0.91 0.90
N GLY A 93 -4.02 1.62 2.01
CA GLY A 93 -3.25 2.86 2.01
C GLY A 93 -1.83 2.68 1.48
N ILE A 94 -1.18 1.55 1.80
CA ILE A 94 0.16 1.26 1.29
C ILE A 94 0.12 0.82 -0.17
N LEU A 95 -0.80 -0.09 -0.51
CA LEU A 95 -0.91 -0.65 -1.87
C LEU A 95 -1.43 0.37 -2.87
N GLY A 96 -2.21 1.37 -2.43
CA GLY A 96 -2.84 2.35 -3.32
C GLY A 96 -4.11 1.83 -4.03
N LEU A 97 -4.61 0.67 -3.63
CA LEU A 97 -5.80 0.03 -4.21
C LEU A 97 -6.77 -0.43 -3.14
N SER A 98 -8.03 -0.61 -3.53
CA SER A 98 -9.07 -1.16 -2.66
C SER A 98 -9.04 -2.69 -2.67
N LEU A 99 -9.28 -3.29 -1.50
CA LEU A 99 -9.30 -4.72 -1.30
C LEU A 99 -10.72 -5.20 -1.03
N HIS A 100 -11.11 -6.32 -1.64
CA HIS A 100 -12.40 -6.92 -1.35
C HIS A 100 -12.41 -7.50 0.06
N LYS A 101 -13.29 -6.98 0.94
CA LYS A 101 -13.35 -7.31 2.37
C LYS A 101 -13.38 -8.82 2.66
N GLN A 102 -14.23 -9.57 1.96
CA GLN A 102 -14.37 -11.01 2.20
C GLN A 102 -13.13 -11.79 1.74
N ASN A 103 -12.51 -11.37 0.64
CA ASN A 103 -11.30 -12.02 0.12
C ASN A 103 -10.12 -11.75 1.03
N PHE A 104 -10.00 -10.51 1.51
CA PHE A 104 -8.99 -10.10 2.48
C PHE A 104 -9.08 -10.94 3.76
N ARG A 105 -10.29 -11.07 4.34
CA ARG A 105 -10.50 -11.89 5.53
C ARG A 105 -10.13 -13.35 5.31
N ARG A 106 -10.60 -13.97 4.21
CA ARG A 106 -10.24 -15.35 3.87
C ARG A 106 -8.73 -15.54 3.67
N ALA A 107 -8.06 -14.58 3.04
CA ALA A 107 -6.61 -14.60 2.86
C ALA A 107 -5.89 -14.54 4.20
N LEU A 108 -6.32 -13.66 5.11
CA LEU A 108 -5.78 -13.55 6.46
C LEU A 108 -5.98 -14.82 7.29
N ASP A 109 -7.19 -15.37 7.28
CA ASP A 109 -7.51 -16.59 8.03
C ASP A 109 -6.59 -17.76 7.61
N ARG A 110 -6.33 -17.88 6.30
CA ARG A 110 -5.40 -18.86 5.74
C ARG A 110 -3.95 -18.69 6.20
N THR A 111 -3.51 -17.48 6.51
CA THR A 111 -2.14 -17.26 7.01
C THR A 111 -1.95 -17.84 8.41
N GLY A 112 -3.03 -17.90 9.20
CA GLY A 112 -2.98 -18.30 10.61
C GLY A 112 -2.13 -17.37 11.48
N LEU A 113 -1.79 -16.16 11.01
CA LEU A 113 -0.89 -15.20 11.67
C LEU A 113 -1.60 -14.25 12.64
N VAL A 114 -2.93 -14.28 12.71
CA VAL A 114 -3.71 -13.44 13.61
C VAL A 114 -4.57 -14.30 14.53
N ALA A 115 -4.79 -13.82 15.75
CA ALA A 115 -5.73 -14.41 16.69
C ALA A 115 -6.68 -13.34 17.22
N GLY A 116 -7.97 -13.69 17.26
CA GLY A 116 -8.97 -12.91 18.00
C GLY A 116 -8.64 -12.89 19.48
N THR A 117 -8.77 -11.72 20.09
CA THR A 117 -8.52 -11.52 21.52
C THR A 117 -9.77 -11.75 22.38
N GLY A 118 -10.95 -11.84 21.74
CA GLY A 118 -12.25 -11.81 22.43
C GLY A 118 -12.68 -10.42 22.89
N GLU A 119 -11.79 -9.43 22.83
CA GLU A 119 -12.11 -8.05 23.17
C GLU A 119 -12.73 -7.31 21.98
N MET A 120 -13.62 -6.37 22.26
CA MET A 120 -14.32 -5.60 21.25
C MET A 120 -13.93 -4.12 21.35
N LYS A 121 -13.57 -3.52 20.23
CA LYS A 121 -13.39 -2.07 20.09
C LYS A 121 -14.76 -1.44 19.83
N ALA A 122 -15.22 -0.59 20.75
CA ALA A 122 -16.39 0.25 20.52
C ALA A 122 -16.12 1.17 19.33
N SER A 123 -17.12 1.35 18.46
CA SER A 123 -17.01 2.25 17.32
C SER A 123 -17.90 3.47 17.54
N THR A 124 -17.52 4.61 16.98
CA THR A 124 -18.26 5.89 17.06
C THR A 124 -19.49 5.95 16.14
N GLY A 125 -19.92 4.84 15.52
CA GLY A 125 -21.05 4.87 14.59
C GLY A 125 -21.52 3.52 14.02
N GLY A 126 -21.14 2.39 14.60
CA GLY A 126 -21.48 1.07 14.08
C GLY A 126 -21.28 -0.08 15.08
N ARG A 127 -21.45 -1.33 14.60
CA ARG A 127 -21.28 -2.54 15.43
C ARG A 127 -19.84 -2.61 15.97
N PRO A 128 -19.65 -2.93 17.27
CA PRO A 128 -18.32 -3.17 17.81
C PRO A 128 -17.54 -4.19 16.98
N ALA A 129 -16.24 -3.95 16.82
CA ALA A 129 -15.34 -4.80 16.04
C ALA A 129 -14.41 -5.57 16.97
N GLU A 130 -14.21 -6.86 16.71
CA GLU A 130 -13.27 -7.67 17.47
C GLU A 130 -11.83 -7.19 17.26
N LEU A 131 -11.06 -7.16 18.35
CA LEU A 131 -9.63 -6.89 18.35
C LEU A 131 -8.85 -8.17 18.10
N TYR A 132 -7.85 -8.06 17.24
CA TYR A 132 -6.93 -9.13 16.86
C TYR A 132 -5.51 -8.74 17.29
N ARG A 133 -4.67 -9.76 17.48
CA ARG A 133 -3.23 -9.62 17.69
C ARG A 133 -2.44 -10.43 16.68
N PHE A 134 -1.22 -9.98 16.38
CA PHE A 134 -0.30 -10.67 15.50
C PHE A 134 0.47 -11.78 16.26
N LEU A 135 0.51 -12.98 15.68
CA LEU A 135 1.19 -14.17 16.19
C LEU A 135 2.61 -14.27 15.62
N ARG A 136 3.52 -13.44 16.13
CA ARG A 136 4.93 -13.33 15.68
C ARG A 136 5.66 -14.68 15.67
N GLU A 137 5.35 -15.55 16.63
CA GLU A 137 5.93 -16.89 16.76
C GLU A 137 5.60 -17.82 15.59
N LYS A 138 4.45 -17.63 14.93
CA LYS A 138 4.06 -18.44 13.77
C LYS A 138 4.82 -18.07 12.50
N VAL A 139 5.24 -16.81 12.37
CA VAL A 139 6.12 -16.38 11.27
C VAL A 139 7.48 -17.05 11.35
N ARG A 140 8.03 -17.20 12.56
CA ARG A 140 9.34 -17.87 12.76
C ARG A 140 9.32 -19.36 12.43
N LYS A 141 8.16 -20.00 12.52
CA LYS A 141 7.96 -21.43 12.21
C LYS A 141 7.56 -21.70 10.76
N SER A 142 7.10 -20.69 10.04
CA SER A 142 6.63 -20.81 8.65
C SER A 142 7.59 -20.10 7.71
N ALA A 143 8.31 -20.84 6.88
CA ALA A 143 9.11 -20.26 5.82
C ALA A 143 8.17 -19.61 4.78
N ALA A 144 8.02 -18.28 4.89
CA ALA A 144 7.39 -17.37 3.91
C ALA A 144 5.96 -17.71 3.45
N ILE A 145 4.96 -17.06 4.06
CA ILE A 145 3.63 -16.90 3.45
C ILE A 145 3.22 -15.44 3.55
N GLY A 146 3.28 -14.73 2.42
CA GLY A 146 2.73 -13.39 2.29
C GLY A 146 1.22 -13.40 2.06
N ILE A 147 0.60 -12.25 2.25
CA ILE A 147 -0.83 -12.05 1.97
C ILE A 147 -0.98 -11.94 0.45
N SER A 148 -1.36 -13.02 -0.22
CA SER A 148 -1.83 -12.95 -1.60
C SER A 148 -3.20 -12.28 -1.61
N ALA A 149 -3.22 -10.96 -1.77
CA ALA A 149 -4.44 -10.19 -1.92
C ALA A 149 -4.90 -10.19 -3.39
N PRO A 150 -6.05 -10.79 -3.75
CA PRO A 150 -6.63 -10.57 -5.06
C PRO A 150 -7.17 -9.13 -5.13
N ALA A 151 -6.58 -8.32 -6.00
CA ALA A 151 -7.05 -6.97 -6.30
C ALA A 151 -8.47 -7.04 -6.89
N GLN A 152 -9.36 -6.14 -6.47
CA GLN A 152 -10.62 -5.95 -7.17
C GLN A 152 -10.32 -5.09 -8.40
N ARG A 153 -10.59 -5.62 -9.61
CA ARG A 153 -10.53 -4.83 -10.84
C ARG A 153 -11.49 -3.64 -10.67
N ARG A 154 -11.01 -2.43 -10.93
CA ARG A 154 -11.91 -1.28 -11.11
C ARG A 154 -12.63 -1.52 -12.43
N ASP A 155 -13.94 -1.73 -12.38
CA ASP A 155 -14.79 -1.57 -13.55
C ASP A 155 -14.72 -0.09 -13.93
N GLY A 156 -14.27 0.17 -15.16
CA GLY A 156 -14.24 1.50 -15.78
C GLY A 156 -15.60 1.90 -16.31
#